data_AF-A0AAD3CL72-F1
#
_entry.id   AF-A0AAD3CL72-F1
#
_cell.length_a   1.000
_cell.length_b   1.000
_cell.length_c   1.000
_cell.angle_alpha   90.00
_cell.angle_beta   90.00
_cell.angle_gamma   90.00
#
_symmetry.space_group_name_H-M   'P 1'
#
loop_
_entity.id
_entity.type
_entity.pdbx_description
1 polymer ?
#
loop_
_entity_poly.entity_id
_entity_poly.type
_entity_poly.pdbx_seq_one_letter_code
_entity_poly.pdbx_strand_id
1 'polypeptide(L)'
;MKFIAVATLALASTASAFVPVSTPFGVATSLDAKHVQNKAAKKANHNRPKKSRPSDINRKPVVYPSFEKPSEYTISDAPAAPVTKKSE
;
A
#
# COMPACT_ATOMS: atom_id res chain seq x y z
N MET A 1 59.47 23.82 -13.94
CA MET A 1 59.38 22.58 -13.13
C MET A 1 58.37 22.63 -11.99
N LYS A 2 58.20 23.76 -11.28
CA LYS A 2 57.20 23.88 -10.19
C LYS A 2 55.74 23.68 -10.63
N PHE A 3 55.36 24.18 -11.81
CA PHE A 3 54.00 24.02 -12.35
C PHE A 3 53.64 22.58 -12.74
N ILE A 4 54.63 21.79 -13.16
CA ILE A 4 54.43 20.37 -13.50
C ILE A 4 54.15 19.57 -12.23
N ALA A 5 54.90 19.83 -11.14
CA ALA A 5 54.70 19.18 -9.85
C ALA A 5 53.31 19.46 -9.24
N VAL A 6 52.81 20.69 -9.40
CA VAL A 6 51.46 21.07 -8.93
C VAL A 6 50.38 20.39 -9.77
N ALA A 7 50.55 20.32 -11.10
CA ALA A 7 49.61 19.65 -11.99
C ALA A 7 49.53 18.13 -11.72
N THR A 8 50.66 17.48 -11.45
CA THR A 8 50.68 16.04 -11.11
C THR A 8 50.03 15.75 -9.76
N LEU A 9 50.18 16.64 -8.78
CA LEU A 9 49.56 16.48 -7.46
C LEU A 9 48.04 16.66 -7.53
N ALA A 10 47.55 17.61 -8.34
CA ALA A 10 46.12 17.82 -8.57
C ALA A 10 45.46 16.69 -9.38
N LEU A 11 46.18 16.09 -10.32
CA LEU A 11 45.69 14.93 -11.08
C LEU A 11 45.65 13.66 -10.21
N ALA A 12 46.65 13.46 -9.33
CA ALA A 12 46.69 12.31 -8.42
C ALA A 12 45.59 12.37 -7.35
N SER A 13 45.24 13.56 -6.84
CA SER A 13 44.17 13.70 -5.85
C SER A 13 42.78 13.41 -6.43
N THR A 14 42.54 13.79 -7.69
CA THR A 14 41.28 13.55 -8.40
C THR A 14 41.11 12.11 -8.87
N ALA A 15 42.19 11.40 -9.17
CA ALA A 15 42.15 9.97 -9.53
C ALA A 15 41.68 9.07 -8.38
N SER A 16 41.87 9.48 -7.11
CA SER A 16 41.45 8.72 -5.93
C SER A 16 39.92 8.61 -5.76
N ALA A 17 39.16 9.52 -6.39
CA ALA A 17 37.68 9.51 -6.37
C ALA A 17 37.06 8.49 -7.33
N PHE A 18 37.86 7.93 -8.26
CA PHE A 18 37.42 6.93 -9.23
C PHE A 18 37.98 5.52 -8.94
N VAL A 19 38.72 5.35 -7.84
CA VAL A 19 39.09 4.01 -7.39
C VAL A 19 37.80 3.33 -6.89
N PRO A 20 37.35 2.24 -7.51
CA PRO A 20 36.24 1.49 -6.97
C PRO A 20 36.63 1.03 -5.57
N VAL A 21 36.00 1.62 -4.55
CA VAL A 21 36.07 1.09 -3.20
C VAL A 21 35.55 -0.33 -3.29
N SER A 22 36.46 -1.30 -3.26
CA SER A 22 36.11 -2.68 -2.99
C SER A 22 35.68 -2.72 -1.53
N THR A 23 34.44 -2.31 -1.27
CA THR A 23 33.79 -2.74 -0.04
C THR A 23 33.92 -4.27 -0.03
N PRO A 24 34.32 -4.90 1.07
CA PRO A 24 34.23 -6.34 1.20
C PRO A 24 32.76 -6.74 1.36
N PHE A 25 31.90 -6.33 0.43
CA PHE A 25 30.57 -6.87 0.32
C PHE A 25 30.70 -8.20 -0.43
N GLY A 26 31.10 -9.25 0.29
CA GLY A 26 31.14 -10.60 -0.30
C GLY A 26 32.21 -11.57 0.20
N VAL A 27 33.03 -11.23 1.19
CA VAL A 27 33.92 -12.22 1.86
C VAL A 27 33.62 -12.32 3.35
N ALA A 28 32.33 -12.35 3.67
CA ALA A 28 31.92 -13.20 4.77
C ALA A 28 31.77 -14.60 4.17
N THR A 29 32.67 -15.53 4.52
CA THR A 29 32.33 -16.96 4.46
C THR A 29 31.34 -17.24 5.60
N SER A 30 30.24 -16.49 5.66
CA SER A 30 29.11 -16.82 6.50
C SER A 30 28.43 -18.02 5.86
N LEU A 31 27.95 -18.90 6.72
CA LEU A 31 27.09 -20.02 6.40
C LEU A 31 25.72 -19.48 5.91
N ASP A 32 25.72 -18.72 4.82
CA ASP A 32 24.53 -18.13 4.25
C ASP A 32 23.60 -19.27 3.85
N ALA A 33 22.37 -19.24 4.36
CA ALA A 33 21.39 -20.27 4.07
C ALA A 33 21.23 -20.39 2.54
N LYS A 34 21.46 -21.59 1.99
CA LYS A 34 21.40 -21.91 0.55
C LYS A 34 19.97 -21.88 -0.02
N HIS A 35 19.10 -21.00 0.49
CA HIS A 35 17.72 -20.90 0.07
C HIS A 35 17.58 -20.01 -1.18
N VAL A 36 16.89 -20.53 -2.19
CA VAL A 36 16.57 -19.77 -3.40
C VAL A 36 15.60 -18.63 -3.07
N GLN A 37 15.89 -17.43 -3.55
CA GLN A 37 15.02 -16.27 -3.35
C GLN A 37 13.71 -16.39 -4.15
N ASN A 38 12.59 -15.99 -3.53
CA ASN A 38 11.33 -15.82 -4.24
C ASN A 38 11.32 -14.44 -4.93
N LYS A 39 11.32 -14.41 -6.27
CA LYS A 39 11.29 -13.18 -7.08
C LYS A 39 10.02 -13.09 -7.92
N ALA A 40 9.70 -11.88 -8.38
CA ALA A 40 8.57 -11.58 -9.26
C ALA A 40 7.23 -12.21 -8.78
N ALA A 41 6.56 -12.94 -9.67
CA ALA A 41 5.27 -13.58 -9.38
C ALA A 41 5.30 -14.55 -8.19
N LYS A 42 6.44 -15.22 -7.96
CA LYS A 42 6.59 -16.15 -6.82
C LYS A 42 6.53 -15.42 -5.48
N LYS A 43 7.11 -14.21 -5.40
CA LYS A 43 7.02 -13.35 -4.22
C LYS A 43 5.60 -12.83 -4.01
N ALA A 44 4.95 -12.39 -5.08
CA ALA A 44 3.58 -11.87 -5.03
C ALA A 44 2.59 -12.94 -4.56
N ASN A 45 2.69 -14.18 -5.06
CA ASN A 45 1.81 -15.27 -4.63
C ASN A 45 2.06 -15.72 -3.18
N HIS A 46 3.31 -15.64 -2.72
CA HIS A 46 3.67 -15.95 -1.33
C HIS A 46 3.09 -14.91 -0.36
N ASN A 47 3.25 -13.62 -0.66
CA ASN A 47 2.88 -12.53 0.24
C ASN A 47 1.43 -12.06 0.13
N ARG A 48 0.64 -12.60 -0.82
CA ARG A 48 -0.74 -12.12 -1.00
C ARG A 48 -1.57 -12.35 0.27
N PRO A 49 -2.40 -11.37 0.68
CA PRO A 49 -3.27 -11.53 1.85
C PRO A 49 -4.29 -12.65 1.61
N LYS A 50 -4.42 -13.56 2.58
CA LYS A 50 -5.36 -14.70 2.56
C LYS A 50 -5.99 -14.85 3.93
N LYS A 51 -7.25 -15.28 3.98
CA LYS A 51 -7.85 -15.79 5.21
C LYS A 51 -7.35 -17.22 5.43
N SER A 52 -6.63 -17.46 6.51
CA SER A 52 -6.09 -18.79 6.86
C SER A 52 -6.97 -19.56 7.83
N ARG A 53 -7.71 -18.86 8.69
CA ARG A 53 -8.50 -19.46 9.77
C ARG A 53 -9.86 -19.92 9.24
N PRO A 54 -10.28 -21.18 9.44
CA PRO A 54 -11.60 -21.66 9.02
C PRO A 54 -12.76 -20.84 9.61
N SER A 55 -12.61 -20.34 10.84
CA SER A 55 -13.59 -19.43 11.48
C SER A 55 -13.83 -18.16 10.68
N ASP A 56 -12.79 -17.61 10.04
CA ASP A 56 -12.83 -16.34 9.33
C ASP A 56 -13.31 -16.51 7.88
N ILE A 57 -13.11 -17.70 7.34
CA ILE A 57 -13.64 -18.13 6.04
C ILE A 57 -15.14 -18.38 6.14
N ASN A 58 -15.58 -19.06 7.21
CA ASN A 58 -16.96 -19.51 7.38
C ASN A 58 -17.87 -18.52 8.13
N ARG A 59 -17.45 -17.26 8.33
CA ARG A 59 -18.32 -16.24 8.95
C ARG A 59 -19.52 -15.99 8.05
N LYS A 60 -20.72 -16.15 8.61
CA LYS A 60 -21.99 -15.80 7.96
C LYS A 60 -22.42 -14.40 8.39
N PRO A 61 -23.19 -13.67 7.56
CA PRO A 61 -23.84 -12.44 8.00
C PRO A 61 -24.72 -12.66 9.23
N VAL A 62 -24.86 -11.63 10.06
CA VAL A 62 -25.77 -11.65 11.21
C VAL A 62 -27.22 -11.62 10.68
N VAL A 63 -28.05 -12.53 11.16
CA VAL A 63 -29.48 -12.56 10.84
C VAL A 63 -30.21 -11.67 11.83
N TYR A 64 -30.77 -10.57 11.34
CA TYR A 64 -31.62 -9.67 12.12
C TYR A 64 -33.10 -10.05 11.96
N PRO A 65 -33.96 -9.78 12.95
CA PRO A 65 -35.40 -9.94 12.81
C PRO A 65 -35.95 -9.00 11.74
N SER A 66 -37.00 -9.44 11.03
CA SER A 66 -37.72 -8.57 10.09
C SER A 66 -38.50 -7.52 10.85
N PHE A 67 -38.37 -6.26 10.44
CA PHE A 67 -39.16 -5.15 10.96
C PHE A 67 -40.27 -4.81 9.97
N GLU A 68 -41.52 -4.86 10.42
CA GLU A 68 -42.65 -4.34 9.65
C GLU A 68 -42.66 -2.82 9.73
N LYS A 69 -42.31 -2.15 8.64
CA LYS A 69 -42.33 -0.69 8.58
C LYS A 69 -43.78 -0.22 8.39
N PRO A 70 -44.29 0.72 9.20
CA PRO A 70 -45.58 1.35 8.95
C PRO A 70 -45.56 2.13 7.63
N SER A 71 -46.74 2.38 7.05
CA SER A 71 -46.87 3.17 5.83
C SER A 71 -46.30 4.59 6.04
N GLU A 72 -45.49 5.04 5.09
CA GLU A 72 -44.82 6.35 5.18
C GLU A 72 -45.82 7.52 5.12
N TYR A 73 -46.95 7.33 4.43
CA TYR A 73 -48.04 8.30 4.34
C TYR A 73 -49.40 7.60 4.38
N THR A 74 -50.37 8.28 4.98
CA THR A 74 -51.80 7.93 4.90
C THR A 74 -52.47 8.98 4.02
N ILE A 75 -53.07 8.55 2.91
CA ILE A 75 -53.88 9.43 2.07
C ILE A 75 -55.24 9.57 2.77
N SER A 76 -55.60 10.80 3.15
CA SER A 76 -56.92 11.11 3.71
C SER A 76 -57.91 11.47 2.60
N ASP A 77 -59.10 10.86 2.60
CA ASP A 77 -60.20 11.19 1.67
C ASP A 77 -60.90 12.54 1.98
N ALA A 78 -60.39 13.29 2.96
CA ALA A 78 -60.89 14.62 3.26
C ALA A 78 -60.65 15.54 2.05
N PRO A 79 -61.67 16.28 1.58
CA PRO A 79 -61.51 17.20 0.46
C PRO A 79 -60.44 18.23 0.84
N ALA A 80 -59.46 18.42 -0.05
CA ALA A 80 -58.41 19.40 0.16
C ALA A 80 -59.04 20.78 0.42
N ALA A 81 -58.80 21.33 1.62
CA ALA A 81 -59.18 22.70 1.91
C ALA A 81 -58.48 23.62 0.88
N PRO A 82 -59.19 24.52 0.20
CA PRO A 82 -58.58 25.39 -0.79
C PRO A 82 -57.51 26.24 -0.11
N VAL A 83 -56.25 26.02 -0.49
CA VAL A 83 -55.11 26.85 -0.06
C VAL A 83 -55.22 28.17 -0.81
N THR A 84 -55.93 29.14 -0.23
CA THR A 84 -55.93 30.51 -0.73
C THR A 84 -54.57 31.13 -0.42
N LYS A 85 -53.77 31.41 -1.45
CA LYS A 85 -52.59 32.24 -1.30
C LYS A 85 -53.07 33.64 -0.85
N LYS A 86 -52.56 34.15 0.28
CA LYS A 86 -52.72 35.56 0.62
C LYS A 86 -52.04 36.37 -0.50
N SER A 87 -52.82 37.12 -1.26
CA SER A 87 -52.31 38.15 -2.16
C SER A 87 -51.83 39.31 -1.29
N GLU A 88 -50.53 39.54 -1.29
CA GLU A 88 -49.88 40.77 -0.81
C GLU A 88 -50.00 41.86 -1.86
#